data_AF-A0A1I8JJE0-F1
#
_entry.id   AF-A0A1I8JJE0-F1
#
_cell.length_a   1.000
_cell.length_b   1.000
_cell.length_c   1.000
_cell.angle_alpha   90.00
_cell.angle_beta   90.00
_cell.angle_gamma   90.00
#
_symmetry.space_group_name_H-M   'P 1'
#
loop_
_entity.id
_entity.type
_entity.pdbx_description
1 polymer ?
#
loop_
_entity_poly.entity_id
_entity_poly.type
_entity_poly.pdbx_seq_one_letter_code
_entity_poly.pdbx_strand_id
1 'polypeptide(L)'
;RLHCGSVTQLVELHPGPSGCDRFVGSGCRSPRRYQPDKDVRLIGFLQISEIYSPAVLSRHLVLPAAALLESSAGAPGASVEPPHLTTLLQASLRADSFVALATLGNTEDSDWYCFLHAHPGGRRCALLLSVLEPGPEPAVWLGKIPYLAPASDFDEAALANVNPFPVKPKGNKPSYAASCIVWTKQASVVADVQKISRWARKLPDKANQFYQELNRLRRHALTIGFVELLSAVRDLLQREYDSLAVGTPAAERQAEHLRHAVAMLQPAHWTNDIQPPLSRPKPLAGDAGANVNTDGVIDLTVSKR
;
A
#
# COMPACT_ATOMS: atom_id res chain seq x y z
N ARG A 1 -19.10 -9.12 -28.90
CA ARG A 1 -17.89 -9.24 -29.75
C ARG A 1 -16.69 -8.83 -28.92
N LEU A 2 -15.56 -9.50 -29.09
CA LEU A 2 -14.30 -9.16 -28.46
C LEU A 2 -13.47 -8.33 -29.44
N HIS A 3 -13.00 -7.17 -29.00
CA HIS A 3 -12.23 -6.22 -29.82
C HIS A 3 -10.84 -6.02 -29.22
N CYS A 4 -9.80 -6.18 -30.05
CA CYS A 4 -8.41 -5.87 -29.73
C CYS A 4 -7.87 -4.94 -30.83
N GLY A 5 -7.99 -3.63 -30.64
CA GLY A 5 -7.71 -2.66 -31.71
C GLY A 5 -8.62 -2.88 -32.92
N SER A 6 -8.03 -3.11 -34.09
CA SER A 6 -8.76 -3.41 -35.33
C SER A 6 -9.23 -4.87 -35.44
N VAL A 7 -8.69 -5.78 -34.61
CA VAL A 7 -9.02 -7.21 -34.65
C VAL A 7 -10.27 -7.45 -33.85
N THR A 8 -11.29 -8.05 -34.48
CA THR A 8 -12.58 -8.31 -33.84
C THR A 8 -13.01 -9.76 -34.05
N GLN A 9 -13.60 -10.37 -33.02
CA GLN A 9 -14.11 -11.72 -33.10
C GLN A 9 -15.45 -11.85 -32.35
N LEU A 10 -16.37 -12.65 -32.89
CA LEU A 10 -17.57 -13.05 -32.18
C LEU A 10 -17.23 -14.13 -31.15
N VAL A 11 -17.61 -13.88 -29.90
CA VAL A 11 -17.37 -14.76 -28.75
C VAL A 11 -18.66 -14.91 -27.95
N GLU A 12 -18.76 -16.04 -27.26
CA GLU A 12 -19.82 -16.35 -26.33
C GLU A 12 -19.27 -16.46 -24.91
N LEU A 13 -20.02 -15.92 -23.94
CA LEU A 13 -19.63 -15.89 -22.53
C LEU A 13 -20.51 -16.85 -21.74
N HIS A 14 -19.88 -17.75 -20.99
CA HIS A 14 -20.58 -18.79 -20.22
C HIS A 14 -20.19 -18.76 -18.73
N PRO A 15 -21.16 -18.57 -17.80
CA PRO A 15 -22.49 -18.01 -18.06
C PRO A 15 -22.40 -16.59 -18.64
N GLY A 16 -23.48 -16.02 -19.16
CA GLY A 16 -23.48 -14.62 -19.59
C GLY A 16 -23.34 -13.67 -18.39
N PRO A 17 -22.64 -12.52 -18.52
CA PRO A 17 -22.59 -11.52 -17.46
C PRO A 17 -23.98 -10.91 -17.24
N SER A 18 -24.39 -10.81 -15.98
CA SER A 18 -25.63 -10.13 -15.58
C SER A 18 -25.36 -8.66 -15.26
N GLY A 19 -26.32 -7.79 -15.57
CA GLY A 19 -26.30 -6.42 -15.08
C GLY A 19 -26.40 -6.35 -13.55
N CYS A 20 -25.95 -5.24 -12.96
CA CYS A 20 -26.04 -5.02 -11.52
C CYS A 20 -26.34 -3.56 -11.20
N ASP A 21 -26.94 -3.32 -10.03
CA ASP A 21 -27.24 -1.98 -9.53
C ASP A 21 -26.24 -1.67 -8.40
N ARG A 22 -25.48 -0.56 -8.53
CA ARG A 22 -24.39 -0.21 -7.59
C ARG A 22 -24.44 1.25 -7.19
N PHE A 23 -24.08 1.51 -5.94
CA PHE A 23 -23.84 2.86 -5.44
C PHE A 23 -22.37 3.20 -5.70
N VAL A 24 -22.13 4.10 -6.65
CA VAL A 24 -20.78 4.49 -7.05
C VAL A 24 -20.53 5.94 -6.64
N GLY A 25 -19.55 6.14 -5.75
CA GLY A 25 -19.21 7.47 -5.21
C GLY A 25 -19.83 7.76 -3.85
N SER A 26 -19.14 8.60 -3.07
CA SER A 26 -19.62 9.04 -1.75
C SER A 26 -20.81 10.00 -1.92
N GLY A 27 -21.96 9.66 -1.34
CA GLY A 27 -23.15 10.53 -1.32
C GLY A 27 -24.23 10.21 -2.36
N CYS A 28 -24.08 9.16 -3.17
CA CYS A 28 -25.14 8.72 -4.07
C CYS A 28 -26.34 8.16 -3.31
N ARG A 29 -27.52 8.76 -3.51
CA ARG A 29 -28.77 8.34 -2.85
C ARG A 29 -29.56 7.29 -3.64
N SER A 30 -29.21 7.08 -4.90
CA SER A 30 -29.81 6.06 -5.76
C SER A 30 -28.72 5.23 -6.45
N PRO A 31 -28.96 3.92 -6.66
CA PRO A 31 -27.99 3.07 -7.34
C PRO A 31 -27.98 3.38 -8.84
N ARG A 32 -26.80 3.36 -9.44
CA ARG A 32 -26.62 3.38 -10.89
C ARG A 32 -26.74 1.95 -11.41
N ARG A 33 -27.54 1.77 -12.45
CA ARG A 33 -27.69 0.49 -13.15
C ARG A 33 -26.57 0.30 -14.16
N TYR A 34 -25.84 -0.79 -14.05
CA TYR A 34 -24.81 -1.22 -14.97
C TYR A 34 -25.30 -2.41 -15.79
N GLN A 35 -25.21 -2.32 -17.11
CA GLN A 35 -25.54 -3.39 -18.03
C GLN A 35 -24.35 -3.69 -18.93
N PRO A 36 -24.00 -4.98 -19.12
CA PRO A 36 -22.86 -5.34 -19.95
C PRO A 36 -23.18 -5.01 -21.40
N ASP A 37 -22.23 -4.41 -22.09
CA ASP A 37 -22.32 -4.15 -23.51
C ASP A 37 -22.21 -5.47 -24.30
N LYS A 38 -22.72 -5.44 -25.54
CA LYS A 38 -22.49 -6.52 -26.50
C LYS A 38 -21.03 -6.56 -26.93
N ASP A 39 -20.28 -5.47 -26.77
CA ASP A 39 -18.88 -5.34 -27.16
C ASP A 39 -17.96 -5.26 -25.95
N VAL A 40 -16.94 -6.13 -25.91
CA VAL A 40 -15.85 -6.09 -24.92
C VAL A 40 -14.61 -5.57 -25.64
N ARG A 41 -14.10 -4.41 -25.24
CA ARG A 41 -12.94 -3.77 -25.90
C ARG A 41 -11.73 -3.83 -24.99
N LEU A 42 -10.64 -4.45 -25.46
CA LEU A 42 -9.37 -4.45 -24.76
C LEU A 42 -8.77 -3.04 -24.77
N ILE A 43 -8.33 -2.58 -23.61
CA ILE A 43 -7.72 -1.26 -23.42
C ILE A 43 -6.25 -1.32 -23.02
N GLY A 44 -5.76 -2.48 -22.55
CA GLY A 44 -4.35 -2.64 -22.22
C GLY A 44 -4.02 -4.03 -21.68
N PHE A 45 -2.75 -4.22 -21.33
CA PHE A 45 -2.22 -5.45 -20.75
C PHE A 45 -1.43 -5.11 -19.48
N LEU A 46 -1.58 -5.93 -18.46
CA LEU A 46 -0.89 -5.80 -17.17
C LEU A 46 -0.29 -7.14 -16.79
N GLN A 47 0.85 -7.13 -16.11
CA GLN A 47 1.44 -8.39 -15.63
C GLN A 47 0.56 -8.99 -14.53
N ILE A 48 0.52 -10.33 -14.47
CA ILE A 48 -0.22 -11.06 -13.42
C ILE A 48 0.28 -10.65 -12.02
N SER A 49 1.58 -10.33 -11.88
CA SER A 49 2.20 -9.85 -10.65
C SER A 49 1.68 -8.48 -10.17
N GLU A 50 1.24 -7.61 -11.09
CA GLU A 50 0.76 -6.25 -10.80
C GLU A 50 -0.71 -6.22 -10.39
N ILE A 51 -1.49 -7.16 -10.93
CA ILE A 51 -2.93 -7.27 -10.66
C ILE A 51 -3.20 -7.87 -9.28
N TYR A 52 -2.31 -8.72 -8.78
CA TYR A 52 -2.53 -9.53 -7.58
C TYR A 52 -3.82 -10.37 -7.70
N SER A 53 -4.73 -10.26 -6.73
CA SER A 53 -6.01 -10.98 -6.71
C SER A 53 -7.14 -9.98 -6.44
N PRO A 54 -7.60 -9.24 -7.47
CA PRO A 54 -8.67 -8.26 -7.31
C PRO A 54 -9.99 -8.96 -6.95
N ALA A 55 -10.87 -8.24 -6.25
CA ALA A 55 -12.23 -8.69 -6.04
C ALA A 55 -12.97 -8.69 -7.38
N VAL A 56 -13.59 -9.82 -7.72
CA VAL A 56 -14.34 -9.99 -8.97
C VAL A 56 -15.78 -10.34 -8.65
N LEU A 57 -16.71 -9.79 -9.41
CA LEU A 57 -18.14 -10.06 -9.27
C LEU A 57 -18.51 -11.44 -9.79
N SER A 58 -17.98 -11.78 -10.95
CA SER A 58 -18.30 -13.01 -11.65
C SER A 58 -17.16 -13.38 -12.61
N ARG A 59 -17.11 -14.67 -12.96
CA ARG A 59 -16.16 -15.20 -13.93
C ARG A 59 -16.92 -15.92 -15.04
N HIS A 60 -16.47 -15.73 -16.27
CA HIS A 60 -17.15 -16.20 -17.47
C HIS A 60 -16.12 -16.85 -18.39
N LEU A 61 -16.45 -18.03 -18.91
CA LEU A 61 -15.67 -18.70 -19.93
C LEU A 61 -15.89 -18.01 -21.29
N VAL A 62 -14.80 -17.66 -21.98
CA VAL A 62 -14.85 -17.01 -23.29
C VAL A 62 -14.61 -18.06 -24.37
N LEU A 63 -15.66 -18.34 -25.16
CA LEU A 63 -15.62 -19.31 -26.25
C LEU A 63 -15.74 -18.61 -27.61
N PRO A 64 -15.01 -19.04 -28.64
CA PRO A 64 -15.22 -18.55 -30.00
C PRO A 64 -16.59 -19.05 -30.49
N ALA A 65 -17.41 -18.15 -31.06
CA ALA A 65 -18.77 -18.51 -31.50
C ALA A 65 -18.78 -19.56 -32.63
N ALA A 66 -17.72 -19.64 -33.44
CA ALA A 66 -17.57 -20.65 -34.49
C ALA A 66 -17.43 -22.08 -33.94
N ALA A 67 -16.76 -22.26 -32.79
CA ALA A 67 -16.55 -23.60 -32.21
C ALA A 67 -17.85 -24.26 -31.67
N LEU A 68 -18.91 -23.48 -31.46
CA LEU A 68 -20.20 -24.02 -31.02
C LEU A 68 -21.00 -24.58 -32.19
N LEU A 69 -20.84 -24.02 -33.39
CA LEU A 69 -21.47 -24.54 -34.62
C LEU A 69 -20.90 -25.92 -34.98
N GLU A 70 -19.59 -26.12 -34.85
CA GLU A 70 -18.93 -27.40 -35.14
C GLU A 70 -19.30 -28.51 -34.13
N SER A 71 -19.65 -28.18 -32.88
CA SER A 71 -20.08 -29.18 -31.91
C SER A 71 -21.43 -29.84 -32.23
N SER A 72 -22.22 -29.24 -33.12
CA SER A 72 -23.52 -29.77 -33.57
C SER A 72 -23.46 -30.48 -34.93
N ALA A 73 -22.33 -30.40 -35.65
CA ALA A 73 -22.14 -31.03 -36.95
C ALA A 73 -20.86 -31.89 -36.94
N GLY A 74 -21.02 -33.17 -36.61
CA GLY A 74 -19.92 -34.15 -36.59
C GLY A 74 -19.35 -34.45 -37.99
N ALA A 75 -18.47 -33.59 -38.49
CA ALA A 75 -17.69 -33.85 -39.70
C ALA A 75 -16.17 -33.80 -39.39
N PRO A 76 -15.44 -34.93 -39.49
CA PRO A 76 -13.99 -34.93 -39.41
C PRO A 76 -13.44 -34.61 -40.80
N GLY A 77 -13.07 -33.36 -41.01
CA GLY A 77 -12.38 -32.92 -42.22
C GLY A 77 -11.35 -31.88 -41.83
N ALA A 78 -10.09 -32.12 -42.17
CA ALA A 78 -8.98 -31.21 -41.95
C ALA A 78 -9.14 -29.94 -42.81
N SER A 79 -10.03 -29.03 -42.41
CA SER A 79 -10.00 -27.64 -42.81
C SER A 79 -9.07 -26.90 -41.85
N VAL A 80 -8.13 -26.12 -42.39
CA VAL A 80 -7.33 -25.17 -41.62
C VAL A 80 -8.30 -24.19 -40.97
N GLU A 81 -8.67 -24.46 -39.71
CA GLU A 81 -9.59 -23.64 -38.93
C GLU A 81 -9.04 -22.20 -38.89
N PRO A 82 -9.84 -21.18 -39.21
CA PRO A 82 -9.34 -19.81 -39.25
C PRO A 82 -8.76 -19.41 -37.89
N PRO A 83 -7.66 -18.64 -37.85
CA PRO A 83 -7.01 -18.29 -36.60
C PRO A 83 -7.96 -17.46 -35.71
N HIS A 84 -8.34 -18.04 -34.57
CA HIS A 84 -9.21 -17.39 -33.60
C HIS A 84 -8.39 -16.48 -32.66
N LEU A 85 -8.80 -15.21 -32.55
CA LEU A 85 -8.28 -14.25 -31.57
C LEU A 85 -8.33 -14.81 -30.14
N THR A 86 -9.37 -15.56 -29.76
CA THR A 86 -9.46 -16.18 -28.43
C THR A 86 -8.32 -17.15 -28.14
N THR A 87 -7.93 -17.96 -29.13
CA THR A 87 -6.82 -18.92 -29.00
C THR A 87 -5.48 -18.21 -28.94
N LEU A 88 -5.28 -17.18 -29.80
CA LEU A 88 -4.08 -16.36 -29.79
C LEU A 88 -3.92 -15.64 -28.45
N LEU A 89 -4.96 -14.92 -28.01
CA LEU A 89 -4.95 -14.17 -26.76
C LEU A 89 -4.67 -15.09 -25.57
N GLN A 90 -5.32 -16.25 -25.52
CA GLN A 90 -5.10 -17.23 -24.46
C GLN A 90 -3.67 -17.79 -24.43
N ALA A 91 -3.06 -18.00 -25.59
CA ALA A 91 -1.68 -18.47 -25.69
C ALA A 91 -0.71 -17.38 -25.22
N SER A 92 -0.84 -16.16 -25.75
CA SER A 92 0.01 -15.01 -25.42
C SER A 92 -0.06 -14.63 -23.94
N LEU A 93 -1.28 -14.50 -23.39
CA LEU A 93 -1.47 -14.14 -21.98
C LEU A 93 -0.86 -15.17 -21.02
N ARG A 94 -0.87 -16.45 -21.40
CA ARG A 94 -0.22 -17.50 -20.59
C ARG A 94 1.29 -17.47 -20.73
N ALA A 95 1.80 -17.38 -21.95
CA ALA A 95 3.23 -17.44 -22.21
C ALA A 95 3.96 -16.32 -21.47
N ASP A 96 3.42 -15.10 -21.55
CA ASP A 96 4.07 -13.90 -21.02
C ASP A 96 3.58 -13.53 -19.61
N SER A 97 2.68 -14.32 -19.01
CA SER A 97 2.09 -14.07 -17.69
C SER A 97 1.41 -12.69 -17.58
N PHE A 98 0.61 -12.36 -18.60
CA PHE A 98 -0.19 -11.13 -18.65
C PHE A 98 -1.68 -11.40 -18.47
N VAL A 99 -2.40 -10.32 -18.20
CA VAL A 99 -3.85 -10.23 -18.24
C VAL A 99 -4.21 -9.05 -19.12
N ALA A 100 -5.24 -9.21 -19.94
CA ALA A 100 -5.78 -8.11 -20.72
C ALA A 100 -6.86 -7.37 -19.91
N LEU A 101 -6.74 -6.06 -19.81
CA LEU A 101 -7.74 -5.17 -19.24
C LEU A 101 -8.71 -4.75 -20.34
N ALA A 102 -10.02 -4.76 -20.06
CA ALA A 102 -11.06 -4.45 -21.02
C ALA A 102 -12.23 -3.68 -20.42
N THR A 103 -12.95 -2.95 -21.26
CA THR A 103 -14.22 -2.29 -20.88
C THR A 103 -15.40 -3.23 -21.15
N LEU A 104 -16.35 -3.24 -20.22
CA LEU A 104 -17.58 -4.06 -20.27
C LEU A 104 -18.85 -3.21 -20.45
N GLY A 105 -18.76 -1.89 -20.26
CA GLY A 105 -19.93 -1.02 -20.22
C GLY A 105 -20.40 -0.47 -21.57
N ASN A 106 -21.69 -0.12 -21.63
CA ASN A 106 -22.45 0.23 -22.83
C ASN A 106 -22.33 1.69 -23.32
N THR A 107 -21.59 2.53 -22.59
CA THR A 107 -21.40 3.95 -22.90
C THR A 107 -19.91 4.27 -23.00
N GLU A 108 -19.55 5.24 -23.84
CA GLU A 108 -18.16 5.72 -23.97
C GLU A 108 -17.59 6.19 -22.62
N ASP A 109 -18.45 6.66 -21.71
CA ASP A 109 -18.12 7.05 -20.32
C ASP A 109 -18.43 5.95 -19.27
N SER A 110 -18.38 4.66 -19.65
CA SER A 110 -18.67 3.59 -18.70
C SER A 110 -17.45 3.20 -17.86
N ASP A 111 -17.52 3.47 -16.57
CA ASP A 111 -16.52 3.06 -15.57
C ASP A 111 -16.69 1.57 -15.18
N TRP A 112 -16.90 0.67 -16.15
CA TRP A 112 -17.04 -0.76 -15.87
C TRP A 112 -16.05 -1.59 -16.66
N TYR A 113 -15.19 -2.28 -15.91
CA TYR A 113 -14.01 -2.95 -16.42
C TYR A 113 -14.02 -4.45 -16.12
N CYS A 114 -13.24 -5.20 -16.89
CA CYS A 114 -13.02 -6.63 -16.68
C CYS A 114 -11.60 -7.03 -17.08
N PHE A 115 -11.19 -8.21 -16.61
CA PHE A 115 -9.90 -8.81 -16.91
C PHE A 115 -10.07 -10.10 -17.70
N LEU A 116 -9.40 -10.20 -18.85
CA LEU A 116 -9.27 -11.44 -19.59
C LEU A 116 -7.93 -12.09 -19.24
N HIS A 117 -7.98 -13.34 -18.81
CA HIS A 117 -6.79 -14.08 -18.41
C HIS A 117 -6.93 -15.55 -18.81
N ALA A 118 -5.80 -16.18 -19.02
CA ALA A 118 -5.72 -17.61 -19.24
C ALA A 118 -6.02 -18.36 -17.92
N HIS A 119 -6.87 -19.39 -17.97
CA HIS A 119 -7.09 -20.27 -16.83
C HIS A 119 -5.76 -20.95 -16.44
N PRO A 120 -5.35 -20.87 -15.16
CA PRO A 120 -4.04 -21.37 -14.70
C PRO A 120 -4.01 -22.88 -14.43
N GLY A 121 -5.16 -23.59 -14.48
CA GLY A 121 -5.26 -24.99 -14.05
C GLY A 121 -5.52 -26.00 -15.17
N GLY A 122 -4.47 -26.60 -15.73
CA GLY A 122 -4.56 -27.89 -16.44
C GLY A 122 -4.07 -27.92 -17.89
N ARG A 123 -4.18 -29.11 -18.52
CA ARG A 123 -3.74 -29.39 -19.90
C ARG A 123 -4.57 -28.66 -20.97
N ARG A 124 -5.79 -28.26 -20.63
CA ARG A 124 -6.68 -27.48 -21.48
C ARG A 124 -6.78 -26.07 -20.95
N CYS A 125 -6.03 -25.24 -21.62
CA CYS A 125 -5.99 -23.81 -21.46
C CYS A 125 -7.31 -23.23 -21.95
N ALA A 126 -7.97 -22.41 -21.12
CA ALA A 126 -9.20 -21.70 -21.49
C ALA A 126 -9.04 -20.20 -21.23
N LEU A 127 -9.77 -19.37 -21.98
CA LEU A 127 -9.81 -17.93 -21.74
C LEU A 127 -10.97 -17.59 -20.80
N LEU A 128 -10.66 -16.86 -19.73
CA LEU A 128 -11.63 -16.46 -18.71
C LEU A 128 -11.73 -14.93 -18.66
N LEU A 129 -12.96 -14.44 -18.53
CA LEU A 129 -13.29 -13.05 -18.27
C LEU A 129 -13.74 -12.92 -16.82
N SER A 130 -13.02 -12.10 -16.05
CA SER A 130 -13.34 -11.74 -14.67
C SER A 130 -13.92 -10.33 -14.63
N VAL A 131 -15.16 -10.18 -14.19
CA VAL A 131 -15.85 -8.88 -14.10
C VAL A 131 -15.43 -8.19 -12.80
N LEU A 132 -15.02 -6.92 -12.88
CA LEU A 132 -14.66 -6.13 -11.71
C LEU A 132 -15.86 -5.37 -11.13
N GLU A 133 -15.68 -4.84 -9.93
CA GLU A 133 -16.65 -3.92 -9.33
C GLU A 133 -16.79 -2.66 -10.23
N PRO A 134 -18.02 -2.20 -10.52
CA PRO A 134 -18.22 -0.96 -11.25
C PRO A 134 -17.65 0.25 -10.49
N GLY A 135 -17.01 1.15 -11.23
CA GLY A 135 -16.39 2.37 -10.71
C GLY A 135 -15.01 2.62 -11.31
N PRO A 136 -14.45 3.82 -11.11
CA PRO A 136 -13.17 4.21 -11.70
C PRO A 136 -11.95 3.54 -11.05
N GLU A 137 -12.10 3.02 -9.82
CA GLU A 137 -11.02 2.43 -9.01
C GLU A 137 -11.41 1.04 -8.47
N PRO A 138 -11.67 0.05 -9.35
CA PRO A 138 -12.07 -1.31 -8.92
C PRO A 138 -10.99 -2.03 -8.10
N ALA A 139 -9.72 -1.67 -8.34
CA ALA A 139 -8.57 -2.16 -7.60
C ALA A 139 -7.73 -0.97 -7.14
N VAL A 140 -7.76 -0.69 -5.83
CA VAL A 140 -7.12 0.52 -5.25
C VAL A 140 -5.61 0.61 -5.52
N TRP A 141 -4.94 -0.52 -5.68
CA TRP A 141 -3.51 -0.59 -5.99
C TRP A 141 -3.18 -0.33 -7.46
N LEU A 142 -4.15 -0.36 -8.37
CA LEU A 142 -3.99 0.08 -9.76
C LEU A 142 -4.31 1.57 -9.94
N GLY A 143 -4.93 2.20 -8.92
CA GLY A 143 -5.45 3.55 -9.02
C GLY A 143 -6.65 3.64 -9.97
N LYS A 144 -6.85 4.82 -10.55
CA LYS A 144 -7.93 5.09 -11.51
C LYS A 144 -7.61 4.45 -12.85
N ILE A 145 -8.44 3.50 -13.27
CA ILE A 145 -8.30 2.82 -14.56
C ILE A 145 -8.24 3.82 -15.73
N PRO A 146 -9.06 4.91 -15.77
CA PRO A 146 -8.96 5.93 -16.83
C PRO A 146 -7.62 6.66 -16.91
N TYR A 147 -6.78 6.60 -15.88
CA TYR A 147 -5.47 7.24 -15.86
C TYR A 147 -4.33 6.29 -16.17
N LEU A 148 -4.63 5.02 -16.45
CA LEU A 148 -3.64 4.10 -17.00
C LEU A 148 -3.33 4.53 -18.43
N ALA A 149 -2.05 4.68 -18.73
CA ALA A 149 -1.56 5.09 -20.04
C ALA A 149 -0.56 4.05 -20.57
N PRO A 150 -0.40 3.95 -21.91
CA PRO A 150 0.63 3.12 -22.52
C PRO A 150 2.03 3.44 -21.99
N ALA A 151 2.87 2.42 -21.85
CA ALA A 151 4.26 2.61 -21.44
C ALA A 151 5.05 3.53 -22.39
N SER A 152 4.66 3.60 -23.67
CA SER A 152 5.25 4.47 -24.69
C SER A 152 5.10 5.96 -24.42
N ASP A 153 4.13 6.36 -23.59
CA ASP A 153 3.91 7.76 -23.24
C ASP A 153 4.90 8.25 -22.17
N PHE A 154 5.70 7.33 -21.61
CA PHE A 154 6.67 7.59 -20.56
C PHE A 154 8.11 7.37 -21.06
N ASP A 155 9.06 8.06 -20.42
CA ASP A 155 10.48 7.84 -20.68
C ASP A 155 10.90 6.45 -20.19
N GLU A 156 11.41 5.60 -21.10
CA GLU A 156 11.84 4.24 -20.82
C GLU A 156 12.89 4.18 -19.69
N ALA A 157 13.77 5.18 -19.61
CA ALA A 157 14.79 5.26 -18.56
C ALA A 157 14.18 5.49 -17.18
N ALA A 158 13.06 6.20 -17.11
CA ALA A 158 12.32 6.45 -15.87
C ALA A 158 11.47 5.23 -15.45
N LEU A 159 10.96 4.46 -16.41
CA LEU A 159 10.09 3.31 -16.17
C LEU A 159 10.88 2.03 -15.81
N ALA A 160 12.10 1.86 -16.36
CA ALA A 160 12.90 0.63 -16.18
C ALA A 160 13.28 0.33 -14.72
N ASN A 161 13.34 1.34 -13.85
CA ASN A 161 13.77 1.19 -12.45
C ASN A 161 12.64 1.36 -11.44
N VAL A 162 11.40 1.57 -11.89
CA VAL A 162 10.25 1.83 -11.01
C VAL A 162 9.10 0.94 -11.43
N ASN A 163 8.77 -0.06 -10.61
CA ASN A 163 7.48 -0.75 -10.76
C ASN A 163 6.37 0.26 -10.37
N PRO A 164 5.48 0.64 -11.31
CA PRO A 164 4.44 1.64 -11.04
C PRO A 164 3.36 1.12 -10.07
N PHE A 165 3.30 -0.19 -9.83
CA PHE A 165 2.34 -0.83 -8.95
C PHE A 165 3.05 -1.52 -7.75
N PRO A 166 2.39 -1.60 -6.58
CA PRO A 166 1.07 -1.06 -6.25
C PRO A 166 1.11 0.46 -5.99
N VAL A 167 0.09 1.18 -6.48
CA VAL A 167 -0.15 2.58 -6.16
C VAL A 167 -0.45 2.68 -4.66
N LYS A 168 0.43 3.37 -3.93
CA LYS A 168 0.24 3.61 -2.50
C LYS A 168 -0.91 4.61 -2.31
N PRO A 169 -1.84 4.36 -1.38
CA PRO A 169 -2.91 5.31 -1.11
C PRO A 169 -2.31 6.66 -0.69
N LYS A 170 -2.77 7.75 -1.30
CA LYS A 170 -2.29 9.14 -1.04
C LYS A 170 -2.70 9.68 0.35
N GLY A 171 -3.10 8.82 1.27
CA GLY A 171 -3.63 9.16 2.59
C GLY A 171 -2.81 8.55 3.73
N ASN A 172 -3.47 8.45 4.89
CA ASN A 172 -2.86 7.90 6.08
C ASN A 172 -2.52 6.43 5.90
N LYS A 173 -1.29 6.07 6.29
CA LYS A 173 -0.89 4.67 6.42
C LYS A 173 -1.87 3.96 7.37
N PRO A 174 -2.30 2.73 7.06
CA PRO A 174 -3.13 1.98 7.97
C PRO A 174 -2.41 1.77 9.30
N SER A 175 -3.17 1.56 10.38
CA SER A 175 -2.63 1.48 11.75
C SER A 175 -1.52 0.43 11.92
N TYR A 176 -1.56 -0.66 11.16
CA TYR A 176 -0.54 -1.71 11.17
C TYR A 176 0.74 -1.35 10.39
N ALA A 177 0.67 -0.38 9.48
CA ALA A 177 1.82 0.15 8.74
C ALA A 177 2.32 1.50 9.28
N ALA A 178 1.71 1.97 10.37
CA ALA A 178 2.08 3.18 11.09
C ALA A 178 2.53 2.82 12.51
N SER A 179 3.41 3.63 13.10
CA SER A 179 3.80 3.48 14.50
C SER A 179 2.68 4.00 15.41
N CYS A 180 1.64 3.19 15.64
CA CYS A 180 0.58 3.52 16.59
C CYS A 180 0.95 3.08 18.03
N ILE A 181 0.43 3.79 19.04
CA ILE A 181 0.46 3.34 20.44
C ILE A 181 -0.96 2.94 20.82
N VAL A 182 -1.11 1.79 21.47
CA VAL A 182 -2.41 1.27 21.95
C VAL A 182 -2.24 0.74 23.38
N TRP A 183 -2.75 1.48 24.36
CA TRP A 183 -2.69 1.13 25.79
C TRP A 183 -4.03 0.65 26.34
N THR A 184 -4.68 -0.28 25.64
CA THR A 184 -5.91 -0.94 26.12
C THR A 184 -5.64 -2.08 27.10
N LYS A 185 -4.41 -2.61 27.12
CA LYS A 185 -3.96 -3.70 28.00
C LYS A 185 -2.69 -3.27 28.74
N GLN A 186 -2.56 -3.70 29.99
CA GLN A 186 -1.38 -3.44 30.82
C GLN A 186 -0.08 -3.89 30.14
N ALA A 187 -0.09 -5.06 29.49
CA ALA A 187 1.08 -5.60 28.79
C ALA A 187 1.66 -4.63 27.74
N SER A 188 0.81 -3.87 27.04
CA SER A 188 1.24 -2.89 26.03
C SER A 188 1.98 -1.71 26.68
N VAL A 189 1.45 -1.19 27.79
CA VAL A 189 2.09 -0.11 28.55
C VAL A 189 3.46 -0.55 29.05
N VAL A 190 3.52 -1.76 29.64
CA VAL A 190 4.77 -2.33 30.15
C VAL A 190 5.79 -2.51 29.03
N ALA A 191 5.39 -3.00 27.85
CA ALA A 191 6.28 -3.20 26.72
C ALA A 191 6.91 -1.89 26.20
N ASP A 192 6.13 -0.81 26.11
CA ASP A 192 6.65 0.51 25.70
C ASP A 192 7.60 1.10 26.75
N VAL A 193 7.28 1.01 28.04
CA VAL A 193 8.16 1.47 29.14
C VAL A 193 9.46 0.64 29.18
N GLN A 194 9.37 -0.67 29.01
CA GLN A 194 10.55 -1.55 28.92
C GLN A 194 11.42 -1.24 27.70
N LYS A 195 10.83 -0.79 26.58
CA LYS A 195 11.59 -0.35 25.41
C LYS A 195 12.42 0.90 25.74
N ILE A 196 11.86 1.86 26.46
CA ILE A 196 12.58 3.06 26.93
C ILE A 196 13.71 2.66 27.89
N SER A 197 13.44 1.82 28.90
CA SER A 197 14.47 1.36 29.85
C SER A 197 15.61 0.61 29.15
N ARG A 198 15.30 -0.24 28.15
CA ARG A 198 16.34 -0.92 27.34
C ARG A 198 17.24 0.06 26.60
N TRP A 199 16.71 1.16 26.07
CA TRP A 199 17.53 2.16 25.40
C TRP A 199 18.27 3.06 26.39
N ALA A 200 17.68 3.34 27.55
CA ALA A 200 18.29 4.12 28.63
C ALA A 200 19.62 3.51 29.10
N ARG A 201 19.70 2.17 29.19
CA ARG A 201 20.94 1.44 29.55
C ARG A 201 22.00 1.41 28.45
N LYS A 202 21.65 1.80 27.21
CA LYS A 202 22.55 1.84 26.04
C LYS A 202 22.88 3.27 25.62
N LEU A 203 22.69 4.22 26.53
CA LEU A 203 23.11 5.60 26.31
C LEU A 203 24.63 5.70 26.56
N PRO A 204 25.35 6.54 25.81
CA PRO A 204 24.86 7.47 24.78
C PRO A 204 24.64 6.86 23.38
N ASP A 205 25.12 5.64 23.10
CA ASP A 205 25.15 5.03 21.75
C ASP A 205 23.77 4.98 21.05
N LYS A 206 22.70 4.78 21.82
CA LYS A 206 21.32 4.66 21.32
C LYS A 206 20.44 5.87 21.68
N ALA A 207 21.06 7.06 21.82
CA ALA A 207 20.34 8.30 22.12
C ALA A 207 19.19 8.60 21.13
N ASN A 208 19.36 8.36 19.83
CA ASN A 208 18.28 8.55 18.84
C ASN A 208 17.03 7.74 19.18
N GLN A 209 17.20 6.44 19.42
CA GLN A 209 16.11 5.53 19.72
C GLN A 209 15.47 5.87 21.08
N PHE A 210 16.29 6.22 22.07
CA PHE A 210 15.81 6.64 23.39
C PHE A 210 14.88 7.85 23.30
N TYR A 211 15.33 8.97 22.70
CA TYR A 211 14.51 10.18 22.62
C TYR A 211 13.31 10.02 21.68
N GLN A 212 13.41 9.23 20.60
CA GLN A 212 12.27 8.94 19.73
C GLN A 212 11.17 8.19 20.49
N GLU A 213 11.50 7.12 21.22
CA GLU A 213 10.52 6.36 22.00
C GLU A 213 10.00 7.16 23.21
N LEU A 214 10.85 7.93 23.88
CA LEU A 214 10.43 8.78 24.99
C LEU A 214 9.44 9.85 24.54
N ASN A 215 9.71 10.52 23.42
CA ASN A 215 8.78 11.48 22.83
C ASN A 215 7.51 10.81 22.30
N ARG A 216 7.59 9.59 21.77
CA ARG A 216 6.41 8.83 21.33
C ARG A 216 5.50 8.52 22.53
N LEU A 217 6.06 8.03 23.64
CA LEU A 217 5.33 7.76 24.88
C LEU A 217 4.77 9.06 25.49
N ARG A 218 5.58 10.11 25.61
CA ARG A 218 5.18 11.41 26.17
C ARG A 218 3.96 11.98 25.45
N ARG A 219 4.02 12.05 24.11
CA ARG A 219 2.93 12.59 23.30
C ARG A 219 1.63 11.82 23.49
N HIS A 220 1.71 10.48 23.50
CA HIS A 220 0.52 9.66 23.70
C HIS A 220 -0.07 9.82 25.09
N ALA A 221 0.76 9.77 26.14
CA ALA A 221 0.34 9.97 27.52
C ALA A 221 -0.34 11.33 27.73
N LEU A 222 0.20 12.42 27.17
CA LEU A 222 -0.42 13.74 27.22
C LEU A 222 -1.75 13.79 26.47
N THR A 223 -1.83 13.15 25.30
CA THR A 223 -3.05 13.14 24.47
C THR A 223 -4.22 12.44 25.17
N ILE A 224 -3.96 11.37 25.92
CA ILE A 224 -4.98 10.63 26.66
C ILE A 224 -5.15 11.13 28.11
N GLY A 225 -4.34 12.10 28.56
CA GLY A 225 -4.35 12.59 29.93
C GLY A 225 -3.73 11.64 30.98
N PHE A 226 -2.97 10.62 30.58
CA PHE A 226 -2.38 9.65 31.50
C PHE A 226 -1.03 10.14 32.06
N VAL A 227 -1.08 11.24 32.80
CA VAL A 227 0.11 11.93 33.30
C VAL A 227 0.84 11.17 34.42
N GLU A 228 0.13 10.30 35.16
CA GLU A 228 0.73 9.46 36.19
C GLU A 228 1.80 8.52 35.62
N LEU A 229 1.61 8.05 34.39
CA LEU A 229 2.61 7.24 33.69
C LEU A 229 3.90 8.04 33.44
N LEU A 230 3.81 9.35 33.17
CA LEU A 230 4.98 10.19 32.98
C LEU A 230 5.77 10.35 34.28
N SER A 231 5.09 10.51 35.41
CA SER A 231 5.72 10.49 36.74
C SER A 231 6.41 9.16 37.00
N ALA A 232 5.73 8.03 36.72
CA ALA A 232 6.31 6.70 36.92
C ALA A 232 7.54 6.45 36.03
N VAL A 233 7.52 6.90 34.77
CA VAL A 233 8.66 6.80 33.86
C VAL A 233 9.81 7.71 34.31
N ARG A 234 9.52 8.92 34.79
CA ARG A 234 10.53 9.81 35.38
C ARG A 234 11.22 9.13 36.57
N ASP A 235 10.45 8.56 37.50
CA ASP A 235 11.00 7.90 38.68
C ASP A 235 11.82 6.64 38.31
N LEU A 236 11.40 5.93 37.26
CA LEU A 236 12.18 4.82 36.69
C LEU A 236 13.54 5.31 36.14
N LEU A 237 13.55 6.39 35.36
CA LEU A 237 14.78 6.95 34.82
C LEU A 237 15.69 7.53 35.90
N GLN A 238 15.10 8.11 36.97
CA GLN A 238 15.84 8.58 38.13
C GLN A 238 16.56 7.42 38.84
N ARG A 239 15.87 6.29 39.07
CA ARG A 239 16.49 5.08 39.65
C ARG A 239 17.61 4.51 38.79
N GLU A 240 17.42 4.48 37.47
CA GLU A 240 18.47 4.04 36.54
C GLU A 240 19.69 4.98 36.63
N TYR A 241 19.48 6.29 36.73
CA TYR A 241 20.55 7.26 36.96
C TYR A 241 21.26 7.06 38.31
N ASP A 242 20.52 6.85 39.39
CA ASP A 242 21.09 6.62 40.73
C ASP A 242 21.88 5.30 40.82
N SER A 243 21.55 4.34 39.96
CA SER A 243 22.23 3.03 39.88
C SER A 243 23.55 3.05 39.08
N LEU A 244 23.88 4.16 38.41
CA LEU A 244 25.10 4.25 37.62
C LEU A 244 26.34 4.25 38.53
N ALA A 245 27.29 3.36 38.23
CA ALA A 245 28.59 3.35 38.89
C ALA A 245 29.38 4.61 38.50
N VAL A 246 29.67 5.45 39.50
CA VAL A 246 30.42 6.70 39.34
C VAL A 246 31.87 6.41 38.94
N GLY A 247 32.42 7.16 37.99
CA GLY A 247 33.86 7.18 37.69
C GLY A 247 34.31 6.68 36.32
N THR A 248 33.39 6.35 35.39
CA THR A 248 33.76 6.08 33.99
C THR A 248 33.25 7.19 33.05
N PRO A 249 34.04 7.62 32.04
CA PRO A 249 33.60 8.64 31.07
C PRO A 249 32.35 8.26 30.27
N ALA A 250 32.04 6.97 30.15
CA ALA A 250 30.82 6.48 29.52
C ALA A 250 29.60 6.65 30.44
N ALA A 251 29.75 6.34 31.73
CA ALA A 251 28.70 6.53 32.73
C ALA A 251 28.35 8.01 32.93
N GLU A 252 29.34 8.91 32.85
CA GLU A 252 29.10 10.36 32.93
C GLU A 252 28.23 10.88 31.77
N ARG A 253 28.52 10.44 30.53
CA ARG A 253 27.71 10.79 29.35
C ARG A 253 26.30 10.18 29.41
N GLN A 254 26.18 8.96 29.91
CA GLN A 254 24.87 8.34 30.15
C GLN A 254 24.08 9.12 31.22
N ALA A 255 24.75 9.53 32.30
CA ALA A 255 24.17 10.31 33.38
C ALA A 255 23.62 11.67 32.91
N GLU A 256 24.32 12.36 32.00
CA GLU A 256 23.85 13.61 31.40
C GLU A 256 22.51 13.45 30.67
N HIS A 257 22.39 12.42 29.83
CA HIS A 257 21.15 12.14 29.10
C HIS A 257 19.99 11.81 30.03
N LEU A 258 20.22 10.99 31.07
CA LEU A 258 19.18 10.61 32.03
C LEU A 258 18.75 11.80 32.88
N ARG A 259 19.69 12.59 33.42
CA ARG A 259 19.39 13.83 34.16
C ARG A 259 18.54 14.78 33.32
N HIS A 260 18.90 14.97 32.04
CA HIS A 260 18.13 15.79 31.13
C HIS A 260 16.72 15.24 30.91
N ALA A 261 16.58 13.94 30.64
CA ALA A 261 15.27 13.32 30.44
C ALA A 261 14.36 13.43 31.67
N VAL A 262 14.91 13.23 32.87
CA VAL A 262 14.18 13.39 34.15
C VAL A 262 13.71 14.82 34.34
N ALA A 263 14.56 15.82 34.10
CA ALA A 263 14.20 17.23 34.22
C ALA A 263 13.05 17.59 33.26
N MET A 264 13.11 17.08 32.02
CA MET A 264 12.10 17.35 31.00
C MET A 264 10.77 16.63 31.20
N LEU A 265 10.73 15.57 32.00
CA LEU A 265 9.49 14.85 32.35
C LEU A 265 8.79 15.42 33.59
N GLN A 266 9.31 16.50 34.19
CA GLN A 266 8.66 17.14 35.33
C GLN A 266 7.27 17.71 34.99
N PRO A 267 6.34 17.74 35.97
CA PRO A 267 4.97 18.26 35.75
C PRO A 267 4.89 19.68 35.20
N ALA A 268 5.87 20.54 35.54
CA ALA A 268 5.97 21.89 34.99
C ALA A 268 6.11 21.93 33.45
N HIS A 269 6.54 20.83 32.84
CA HIS A 269 6.74 20.68 31.40
C HIS A 269 5.63 19.85 30.72
N TRP A 270 4.55 19.52 31.45
CA TRP A 270 3.35 18.89 30.91
C TRP A 270 2.42 19.95 30.33
N THR A 271 2.93 20.70 29.35
CA THR A 271 2.10 21.56 28.53
C THR A 271 1.27 20.68 27.59
N ASN A 272 0.02 21.06 27.34
CA ASN A 272 -0.81 20.42 26.31
C ASN A 272 -0.21 20.58 24.91
N ASP A 273 0.77 21.47 24.75
CA ASP A 273 1.60 21.54 23.56
C ASP A 273 2.49 20.30 23.46
N ILE A 274 2.07 19.41 22.55
CA ILE A 274 2.77 18.21 22.06
C ILE A 274 4.15 18.56 21.45
N GLN A 275 4.40 19.87 21.23
CA GLN A 275 5.62 20.48 20.73
C GLN A 275 6.24 21.39 21.81
N PRO A 276 7.57 21.50 21.89
CA PRO A 276 8.57 20.79 21.09
C PRO A 276 8.89 19.38 21.65
N PRO A 277 9.40 18.47 20.80
CA PRO A 277 9.95 17.20 21.26
C PRO A 277 11.16 17.43 22.15
N LEU A 278 11.37 16.51 23.10
CA LEU A 278 12.57 16.48 23.93
C LEU A 278 13.80 16.28 23.03
N SER A 279 14.67 17.29 23.00
CA SER A 279 15.93 17.26 22.28
C SER A 279 17.02 16.58 23.14
N ARG A 280 18.14 16.24 22.49
CA ARG A 280 19.34 15.81 23.23
C ARG A 280 19.93 16.99 24.02
N PRO A 281 20.72 16.73 25.08
CA PRO A 281 21.54 17.75 25.71
C PRO A 281 22.46 18.39 24.66
N LYS A 282 22.69 19.70 24.75
CA LYS A 282 23.73 20.35 23.94
C LYS A 282 25.09 19.77 24.38
N PRO A 283 25.99 19.42 23.45
CA PRO A 283 27.34 19.00 23.82
C PRO A 283 28.01 20.13 24.62
N LEU A 284 28.68 19.77 25.71
CA LEU A 284 29.51 20.70 26.48
C LEU A 284 30.59 21.27 25.55
N ALA A 285 30.85 22.57 25.69
CA ALA A 285 31.88 23.27 24.92
C ALA A 285 33.24 22.62 25.19
N GLY A 286 33.68 21.75 24.29
CA GLY A 286 34.90 20.95 24.43
C GLY A 286 35.01 19.82 23.40
N ASP A 287 33.89 19.32 22.87
CA ASP A 287 33.85 18.17 21.96
C ASP A 287 33.75 18.57 20.47
N ALA A 288 34.47 19.62 20.07
CA ALA A 288 34.75 19.89 18.66
C ALA A 288 35.87 18.96 18.17
N GLY A 289 35.61 17.65 18.16
CA GLY A 289 36.58 16.65 17.72
C GLY A 289 35.93 15.31 17.47
N ALA A 290 35.89 14.92 16.19
CA ALA A 290 35.54 13.57 15.70
C ALA A 290 34.05 13.21 15.60
N ASN A 291 33.33 13.86 14.68
CA ASN A 291 32.67 13.12 13.59
C ASN A 291 32.26 14.09 12.48
N VAL A 292 33.22 14.39 11.59
CA VAL A 292 32.87 14.82 10.24
C VAL A 292 32.43 13.55 9.52
N ASN A 293 31.13 13.37 9.34
CA ASN A 293 30.64 12.67 8.17
C ASN A 293 29.83 13.68 7.36
N THR A 294 30.49 14.15 6.32
CA THR A 294 29.90 14.76 5.14
C THR A 294 28.73 13.94 4.66
N ASP A 295 27.54 14.51 4.69
CA ASP A 295 26.69 14.57 3.51
C ASP A 295 25.70 15.72 3.72
N GLY A 296 25.93 16.78 2.94
CA GLY A 296 25.06 17.93 2.90
C GLY A 296 23.75 17.56 2.23
N VAL A 297 22.65 17.76 2.95
CA VAL A 297 21.42 18.27 2.34
C VAL A 297 20.89 19.35 3.27
N ILE A 298 21.22 20.59 2.92
CA ILE A 298 20.34 21.72 3.19
C ILE A 298 19.12 21.47 2.32
N ASP A 299 17.93 21.33 2.90
CA ASP A 299 16.77 21.95 2.24
C ASP A 299 15.65 22.35 3.19
N LEU A 300 15.00 23.41 2.75
CA LEU A 300 14.13 24.35 3.41
C LEU A 300 12.69 23.84 3.51
N THR A 301 12.08 23.97 4.69
CA THR A 301 10.63 24.28 4.79
C THR A 301 10.46 25.28 5.93
N VAL A 302 10.70 26.55 5.63
CA VAL A 302 9.64 27.54 5.37
C VAL A 302 8.68 27.64 6.55
N SER A 303 9.05 28.56 7.44
CA SER A 303 8.12 29.42 8.14
C SER A 303 7.13 30.02 7.15
N LYS A 304 5.83 29.78 7.34
CA LYS A 304 4.78 30.71 6.95
C LYS A 304 3.55 30.47 7.84
N ARG A 305 2.92 31.60 8.13
CA ARG A 305 1.74 31.87 8.96
C ARG A 305 0.61 30.87 8.81
#